data_AF-A0A6P0N7G8-F1
#
_entry.id   AF-A0A6P0N7G8-F1
#
_cell.length_a   1.000
_cell.length_b   1.000
_cell.length_c   1.000
_cell.angle_alpha   90.00
_cell.angle_beta   90.00
_cell.angle_gamma   90.00
#
_symmetry.space_group_name_H-M   'P 1'
#
loop_
_entity.id
_entity.type
_entity.pdbx_description
1 polymer ?
#
loop_
_entity_poly.entity_id
_entity_poly.type
_entity_poly.pdbx_seq_one_letter_code
_entity_poly.pdbx_strand_id
1 'polypeptide(L)' 'VLVRPNLGLFTQPLSFIGLPVLSVPIYRPGQMPLGVQIIAAPYHEAMILRVAAVLEEQGIVSAAVVS' A
#
# COMPACT_ATOMS: atom_id res chain seq x y z
N VAL A 1 7.01 -17.70 -13.78
CA VAL A 1 7.18 -17.71 -12.31
C VAL A 1 5.85 -18.06 -11.67
N LEU A 2 5.80 -19.06 -10.78
CA LEU A 2 4.57 -19.37 -10.03
C LEU A 2 4.19 -18.15 -9.17
N VAL A 3 3.00 -17.61 -9.37
CA VAL A 3 2.56 -16.35 -8.73
C VAL A 3 2.33 -16.56 -7.22
N ARG A 4 1.67 -17.66 -6.84
CA ARG A 4 1.22 -17.94 -5.46
C ARG A 4 2.32 -17.97 -4.37
N PRO A 5 3.48 -18.62 -4.56
CA PRO A 5 4.53 -18.66 -3.53
C PRO A 5 5.20 -17.30 -3.30
N ASN A 6 5.18 -16.41 -4.29
CA ASN A 6 5.90 -15.14 -4.24
C ASN A 6 5.07 -13.97 -3.70
N LEU A 7 3.75 -14.14 -3.53
CA LEU A 7 2.87 -13.08 -3.03
C LEU A 7 3.22 -12.64 -1.60
N GLY A 8 3.70 -13.57 -0.76
CA GLY A 8 4.09 -13.27 0.62
C GLY A 8 5.46 -12.59 0.75
N LEU A 9 6.34 -12.68 -0.26
CA LEU A 9 7.71 -12.17 -0.15
C LEU A 9 7.77 -10.66 0.10
N PHE A 10 6.80 -9.92 -0.42
CA PHE A 10 6.75 -8.46 -0.32
C PHE A 10 6.08 -7.95 0.96
N THR A 11 5.47 -8.83 1.76
CA THR A 11 4.75 -8.46 3.00
C THR A 11 5.36 -9.11 4.23
N GLN A 12 5.76 -10.38 4.11
CA GLN A 12 6.12 -11.24 5.23
C GLN A 12 7.34 -10.75 6.02
N PRO A 13 8.44 -10.26 5.42
CA PRO A 13 9.57 -9.76 6.19
C PRO A 13 9.20 -8.57 7.09
N LEU A 14 8.33 -7.68 6.60
CA LEU A 14 7.91 -6.47 7.31
C LEU A 14 6.87 -6.76 8.40
N SER A 15 5.88 -7.60 8.08
CA SER A 15 4.91 -8.08 9.07
C SER A 15 5.58 -8.88 10.18
N PHE A 16 6.60 -9.67 9.87
CA PHE A 16 7.31 -10.51 10.84
C PHE A 16 7.99 -9.69 11.94
N ILE A 17 8.56 -8.53 11.59
CA ILE A 17 9.21 -7.63 12.54
C ILE A 17 8.26 -6.59 13.15
N GLY A 18 6.96 -6.66 12.83
CA GLY A 18 5.92 -5.82 13.42
C GLY A 18 5.96 -4.35 12.97
N LEU A 19 6.52 -4.04 11.80
CA LEU A 19 6.47 -2.67 11.29
C LEU A 19 5.03 -2.29 10.90
N PRO A 20 4.60 -1.04 11.14
CA PRO A 20 3.37 -0.52 10.57
C PRO A 20 3.46 -0.49 9.03
N VAL A 21 2.45 -1.04 8.36
CA VAL A 21 2.35 -1.06 6.88
C VAL A 21 0.91 -0.77 6.44
N LEU A 22 0.74 0.10 5.44
CA LEU A 22 -0.53 0.35 4.77
C LEU A 22 -0.37 0.18 3.26
N SER A 23 -1.27 -0.57 2.62
CA SER A 23 -1.34 -0.67 1.17
C SER A 23 -2.32 0.36 0.62
N VAL A 24 -1.88 1.15 -0.36
CA VAL A 24 -2.69 2.16 -1.05
C VAL A 24 -2.73 1.88 -2.56
N PRO A 25 -3.87 2.09 -3.25
CA PRO A 25 -3.95 1.96 -4.70
C PRO A 25 -3.43 3.23 -5.39
N ILE A 26 -2.51 3.08 -6.32
CA ILE A 26 -2.14 4.15 -7.26
C ILE A 26 -3.04 4.03 -8.49
N TYR A 27 -3.81 5.08 -8.74
CA TYR A 27 -4.69 5.14 -9.89
C TYR A 27 -3.88 5.23 -11.18
N ARG A 28 -4.18 4.34 -12.13
CA ARG A 28 -3.56 4.28 -13.45
C ARG A 28 -4.64 4.16 -14.52
N PRO A 29 -5.01 5.25 -15.22
CA PRO A 29 -6.07 5.22 -16.22
C PRO A 29 -5.86 4.11 -17.26
N GLY A 30 -6.91 3.32 -17.53
CA GLY A 30 -6.87 2.24 -18.52
C GLY A 30 -6.00 1.03 -18.14
N GLN A 31 -5.49 0.97 -16.91
CA GLN A 31 -4.64 -0.10 -16.42
C GLN A 31 -5.14 -0.64 -15.07
N MET A 32 -4.68 -1.82 -14.68
CA MET A 32 -4.93 -2.33 -13.34
C MET A 32 -4.27 -1.39 -12.31
N PRO A 33 -4.92 -1.04 -11.18
CA PRO A 33 -4.28 -0.24 -10.12
C PRO A 33 -2.99 -0.88 -9.61
N LEU A 34 -2.00 -0.06 -9.26
CA LEU A 34 -0.78 -0.55 -8.61
C LEU A 34 -0.93 -0.46 -7.10
N GLY A 35 -0.76 -1.58 -6.38
CA GLY A 35 -0.67 -1.54 -4.92
C GLY A 35 0.71 -1.05 -4.49
N VAL A 36 0.76 0.03 -3.71
CA VAL A 36 1.99 0.55 -3.09
C VAL A 36 1.88 0.44 -1.59
N GLN A 37 2.97 0.04 -0.93
CA GLN A 37 3.03 -0.05 0.53
C GLN A 37 3.75 1.15 1.13
N ILE A 38 3.09 1.81 2.07
CA ILE A 38 3.68 2.83 2.94
C ILE A 38 4.10 2.12 4.23
N ILE A 39 5.36 2.26 4.61
CA ILE A 39 5.96 1.59 5.77
C ILE A 39 6.53 2.68 6.68
N ALA A 40 6.25 2.61 7.97
CA ALA A 40 6.82 3.51 8.96
C ALA A 40 7.67 2.76 9.98
N ALA A 41 8.42 3.52 10.77
CA ALA A 41 9.09 3.01 11.95
C ALA A 41 8.07 2.44 12.97
N PRO A 42 8.50 1.58 13.92
CA PRO A 42 7.61 1.03 14.95
C PRO A 42 6.80 2.12 15.69
N TYR A 43 5.52 1.83 16.00
CA TYR A 43 4.60 2.69 16.78
C TYR A 43 4.19 4.02 16.10
N HIS A 44 4.32 4.10 14.78
CA HIS A 44 3.98 5.31 13.99
C HIS A 44 2.80 5.08 13.03
N GLU A 45 1.77 4.33 13.43
CA GLU A 45 0.57 4.05 12.64
C GLU A 45 -0.13 5.34 12.19
N ALA A 46 -0.22 6.32 13.09
CA ALA A 46 -0.78 7.63 12.78
C ALA A 46 0.00 8.36 11.67
N MET A 47 1.32 8.15 11.58
CA MET A 47 2.13 8.77 10.52
C MET A 47 1.79 8.18 9.15
N ILE A 48 1.61 6.87 9.07
CA ILE A 48 1.22 6.19 7.82
C ILE A 48 -0.11 6.73 7.31
N LEU A 49 -1.11 6.86 8.20
CA LEU A 49 -2.42 7.40 7.83
C LEU A 49 -2.33 8.86 7.38
N ARG A 50 -1.50 9.69 8.04
CA ARG A 50 -1.27 11.08 7.59
C ARG A 50 -0.66 11.15 6.21
N VAL A 51 0.35 10.33 5.92
CA VAL A 51 0.97 10.27 4.58
C VAL A 51 -0.06 9.82 3.55
N ALA A 52 -0.85 8.79 3.85
CA ALA A 52 -1.90 8.32 2.94
C ALA A 52 -2.95 9.41 2.66
N ALA A 53 -3.38 10.15 3.68
CA ALA A 53 -4.32 11.27 3.52
C ALA A 53 -3.75 12.36 2.60
N VAL A 54 -2.48 12.75 2.77
CA VAL A 54 -1.81 13.71 1.87
C VAL A 54 -1.78 13.20 0.43
N LEU A 55 -1.48 11.92 0.22
CA LEU A 55 -1.44 11.32 -1.12
C LEU A 55 -2.85 11.19 -1.75
N GLU A 56 -3.87 10.97 -0.93
CA GLU A 56 -5.28 10.97 -1.35
C GLU A 56 -5.74 12.37 -1.76
N GLU A 57 -5.44 13.39 -0.95
CA GLU A 57 -5.73 14.81 -1.26
C GLU A 57 -5.05 15.26 -2.56
N GLN A 58 -3.85 14.73 -2.84
CA GLN A 58 -3.13 14.98 -4.09
C GLN A 58 -3.66 14.17 -5.30
N GLY A 59 -4.64 13.29 -5.10
CA GLY A 59 -5.20 12.42 -6.13
C GLY A 59 -4.26 11.32 -6.61
N ILE A 60 -3.13 11.09 -5.92
CA ILE A 60 -2.17 10.03 -6.22
C ILE A 60 -2.75 8.67 -5.82
N VAL A 61 -3.32 8.62 -4.62
CA VAL A 61 -4.02 7.45 -4.11
C VAL A 61 -5.50 7.57 -4.46
N SER A 62 -5.96 6.67 -5.33
CA SER A 62 -7.37 6.59 -5.72
C SER A 62 -7.65 5.25 -6.38
N ALA A 63 -8.90 4.80 -6.32
CA ALA A 63 -9.37 3.63 -7.04
C ALA A 63 -10.71 3.95 -7.72
N ALA A 64 -10.86 3.53 -8.97
CA ALA A 64 -12.15 3.56 -9.64
C ALA A 64 -13.09 2.56 -8.96
N VAL A 65 -14.31 3.00 -8.62
CA VAL A 65 -15.37 2.09 -8.19
C VAL A 65 -15.84 1.32 -9.42
N VAL A 66 -15.64 0.01 -9.43
CA VAL A 66 -16.16 -0.89 -10.46
C VAL A 66 -17.40 -1.56 -9.90
N SER A 67 -18.57 -1.23 -10.46
CA SER A 67 -19.88 -1.84 -10.16
C SER A 67 -20.10 -3.12 -10.95
#